data_AF-A0A7Y0J6X2-F1
#
_entry.id   AF-A0A7Y0J6X2-F1
#
_cell.length_a   1.000
_cell.length_b   1.000
_cell.length_c   1.000
_cell.angle_alpha   90.00
_cell.angle_beta   90.00
_cell.angle_gamma   90.00
#
_symmetry.space_group_name_H-M   'P 1'
#
loop_
_entity.id
_entity.type
_entity.pdbx_description
1 polymer ?
#
loop_
_entity_poly.entity_id
_entity_poly.type
_entity_poly.pdbx_seq_one_letter_code
_entity_poly.pdbx_strand_id
1 'polypeptide(L)'
;MAVTLSPYAVQALQPVTVLVAAPALSGWIAKVEARLQGRRGPRVLQPYYDLAKLFRKEALAPHGASWFFLAAPVLAMCCYLTVPLLIPVLTTFGLPLGYMGDIIGGSFLLALASFSVAVAAAESGGPYAQLGASRSKTFGAITEPVMLFVVFTVAMITATDLPYAQAAAVRSSGDQVIRPAHLLASAALFLVILYETARIPVETHTGTNEFGMIEEARVFEHSGPQLALLKWGSAMKQLILYTILIDVFLAPWGLSSTTGVLSVVLAVGALLGKTALLGCVVAVIDNSFAKLRLFKISEFVAAAFLLAVLAVFTLYLGGG
;
A
#
# COMPACT_ATOMS: atom_id res chain seq x y z
N MET A 1 -36.14 -11.94 -1.41
CA MET A 1 -35.23 -12.41 -0.36
C MET A 1 -33.83 -11.97 -0.76
N ALA A 2 -33.25 -10.96 -0.11
CA ALA A 2 -31.87 -10.59 -0.41
C ALA A 2 -30.96 -11.74 0.05
N VAL A 3 -30.18 -12.32 -0.86
CA VAL A 3 -29.21 -13.35 -0.48
C VAL A 3 -28.17 -12.68 0.41
N THR A 4 -28.10 -13.11 1.67
CA THR A 4 -27.14 -12.62 2.66
C THR A 4 -25.97 -13.59 2.76
N LEU A 5 -24.76 -13.05 2.83
CA LEU A 5 -23.55 -13.82 3.07
C LEU A 5 -23.29 -13.92 4.57
N SER A 6 -22.65 -15.02 4.99
CA SER A 6 -22.11 -15.12 6.34
C SER A 6 -21.03 -14.05 6.56
N PRO A 7 -20.93 -13.41 7.75
CA PRO A 7 -19.86 -12.46 8.06
C PRO A 7 -18.46 -13.01 7.78
N TYR A 8 -18.22 -14.30 8.05
CA TYR A 8 -16.94 -14.96 7.74
C TYR A 8 -16.66 -15.05 6.24
N ALA A 9 -17.70 -15.21 5.42
CA ALA A 9 -17.56 -15.24 3.96
C ALA A 9 -17.23 -13.84 3.42
N VAL A 10 -17.88 -12.79 3.94
CA VAL A 10 -17.54 -11.39 3.60
C VAL A 10 -16.12 -11.05 4.05
N GLN A 11 -15.69 -11.57 5.19
CA GLN A 11 -14.32 -11.41 5.68
C GLN A 11 -13.28 -12.08 4.80
N ALA A 12 -13.51 -13.32 4.35
CA ALA A 12 -12.63 -13.97 3.38
C ALA A 12 -12.61 -13.24 2.03
N LEU A 13 -13.70 -12.56 1.66
CA LEU A 13 -13.77 -11.82 0.41
C LEU A 13 -12.90 -10.55 0.40
N GLN A 14 -12.59 -9.93 1.56
CA GLN A 14 -11.72 -8.76 1.62
C GLN A 14 -10.30 -9.04 1.08
N PRO A 15 -9.52 -10.00 1.61
CA PRO A 15 -8.20 -10.31 1.08
C PRO A 15 -8.27 -10.91 -0.33
N VAL A 16 -9.31 -11.68 -0.68
CA VAL A 16 -9.50 -12.18 -2.05
C VAL A 16 -9.70 -11.03 -3.03
N THR A 17 -10.48 -10.02 -2.65
CA THR A 17 -10.68 -8.83 -3.48
C THR A 17 -9.36 -8.10 -3.67
N VAL A 18 -8.59 -7.88 -2.60
CA VAL A 18 -7.26 -7.22 -2.71
C VAL A 18 -6.31 -8.04 -3.58
N LEU A 19 -6.24 -9.35 -3.35
CA LEU A 19 -5.40 -10.30 -4.09
C LEU A 19 -5.69 -10.24 -5.60
N VAL A 20 -6.97 -10.27 -5.97
CA VAL A 20 -7.38 -10.27 -7.37
C VAL A 20 -7.32 -8.86 -7.97
N ALA A 21 -7.75 -7.81 -7.27
CA ALA A 21 -7.82 -6.45 -7.82
C ALA A 21 -6.45 -5.76 -7.94
N ALA A 22 -5.49 -6.09 -7.09
CA ALA A 22 -4.20 -5.41 -7.03
C ALA A 22 -3.46 -5.35 -8.38
N PRO A 23 -3.28 -6.47 -9.12
CA PRO A 23 -2.63 -6.40 -10.43
C PRO A 23 -3.41 -5.60 -11.48
N ALA A 24 -4.75 -5.60 -11.45
CA ALA A 24 -5.57 -4.78 -12.33
C ALA A 24 -5.35 -3.29 -12.09
N LEU A 25 -5.21 -2.86 -10.82
CA LEU A 25 -4.92 -1.47 -10.50
C LEU A 25 -3.56 -1.04 -11.06
N SER A 26 -2.51 -1.85 -10.86
CA SER A 26 -1.18 -1.55 -11.43
C SER A 26 -1.22 -1.47 -12.96
N GLY A 27 -2.00 -2.35 -13.62
CA GLY A 27 -2.20 -2.34 -15.07
C GLY A 27 -3.02 -1.14 -15.56
N TRP A 28 -3.99 -0.67 -14.78
CA TRP A 28 -4.73 0.56 -15.03
C TRP A 28 -3.81 1.78 -14.99
N ILE A 29 -3.01 1.90 -13.94
CA ILE A 29 -2.07 3.01 -13.76
C ILE A 29 -1.06 3.05 -14.92
N ALA A 30 -0.46 1.91 -15.28
CA ALA A 30 0.46 1.83 -16.42
C ALA A 30 -0.20 2.23 -17.76
N LYS A 31 -1.49 1.92 -17.93
CA LYS A 31 -2.25 2.34 -19.11
C LYS A 31 -2.48 3.84 -19.12
N VAL A 32 -2.81 4.45 -17.98
CA VAL A 32 -3.01 5.91 -17.84
C VAL A 32 -1.69 6.64 -18.09
N GLU A 33 -0.60 6.23 -17.47
CA GLU A 33 0.75 6.80 -17.70
C GLU A 33 1.11 6.80 -19.18
N ALA A 34 0.96 5.67 -19.86
CA ALA A 34 1.28 5.58 -21.28
C ALA A 34 0.44 6.53 -22.14
N ARG A 35 -0.84 6.75 -21.76
CA ARG A 35 -1.71 7.72 -22.44
C ARG A 35 -1.27 9.16 -22.20
N LEU A 36 -0.87 9.50 -20.97
CA LEU A 36 -0.30 10.81 -20.63
C LEU A 36 0.99 11.08 -21.42
N GLN A 37 1.78 10.04 -21.68
CA GLN A 37 2.99 10.08 -22.50
C GLN A 37 2.73 10.09 -24.02
N GLY A 38 1.47 10.12 -24.47
CA GLY A 38 1.11 10.14 -25.89
C GLY A 38 1.30 8.80 -26.64
N ARG A 39 1.50 7.69 -25.93
CA ARG A 39 1.68 6.35 -26.53
C ARG A 39 0.56 5.36 -26.19
N ARG A 40 0.48 4.27 -26.95
CA ARG A 40 -0.44 3.16 -26.64
C ARG A 40 0.16 2.31 -25.52
N GLY A 41 -0.45 2.37 -24.34
CA GLY A 41 -0.05 1.58 -23.16
C GLY A 41 -0.40 0.10 -23.21
N PRO A 42 0.10 -0.67 -22.23
CA PRO A 42 -0.24 -2.08 -22.07
C PRO A 42 -1.74 -2.28 -21.77
N ARG A 43 -2.20 -3.53 -21.90
CA ARG A 43 -3.55 -3.92 -21.49
C ARG A 43 -3.65 -3.88 -19.96
N VAL A 44 -4.81 -3.54 -19.42
CA VAL A 44 -5.04 -3.55 -17.95
C VAL A 44 -4.77 -4.94 -17.35
N LEU A 45 -5.03 -6.00 -18.12
CA LEU A 45 -4.78 -7.38 -17.70
C LEU A 45 -3.31 -7.83 -17.84
N GLN A 46 -2.41 -6.98 -18.36
CA GLN A 46 -1.00 -7.33 -18.59
C GLN A 46 -0.31 -7.88 -17.32
N PRO A 47 -0.48 -7.27 -16.14
CA PRO A 47 0.17 -7.78 -14.93
C PRO A 47 -0.22 -9.22 -14.57
N TYR A 48 -1.46 -9.66 -14.86
CA TYR A 48 -1.85 -11.05 -14.64
C TYR A 48 -1.13 -12.02 -15.58
N TYR A 49 -0.97 -11.64 -16.85
CA TYR A 49 -0.21 -12.46 -17.80
C TYR A 49 1.27 -12.54 -17.42
N ASP A 50 1.84 -11.45 -16.91
CA ASP A 50 3.22 -11.42 -16.44
C ASP A 50 3.41 -12.29 -15.18
N LEU A 51 2.48 -12.24 -14.22
CA LEU A 51 2.48 -13.14 -13.06
C LEU A 51 2.35 -14.60 -13.49
N ALA A 52 1.38 -14.92 -14.36
CA ALA A 52 1.18 -16.28 -14.87
C ALA A 52 2.42 -16.81 -15.62
N LYS A 53 3.13 -15.93 -16.34
CA LYS A 53 4.41 -16.25 -16.98
C LYS A 53 5.49 -16.55 -15.95
N LEU A 54 5.62 -15.73 -14.89
CA LEU A 54 6.64 -15.92 -13.86
C LEU A 54 6.43 -17.21 -13.05
N PHE A 55 5.19 -17.57 -12.73
CA PHE A 55 4.87 -18.84 -12.06
C PHE A 55 5.20 -20.09 -12.89
N ARG A 56 5.33 -19.95 -14.21
CA ARG A 56 5.72 -21.05 -15.12
C ARG A 56 7.23 -21.14 -15.36
N LYS A 57 8.01 -20.17 -14.86
CA LYS A 57 9.46 -20.18 -14.99
C LYS A 57 10.11 -21.00 -13.88
N GLU A 58 11.33 -21.43 -14.14
CA GLU A 58 12.18 -22.05 -13.13
C GLU A 58 12.57 -21.05 -12.04
N ALA A 59 12.64 -21.54 -10.80
CA ALA A 59 13.13 -20.81 -9.64
C ALA A 59 14.63 -21.06 -9.47
N LEU A 60 15.43 -20.01 -9.61
CA LEU A 60 16.86 -20.00 -9.33
C LEU A 60 17.15 -19.16 -8.08
N ALA A 61 18.10 -19.61 -7.28
CA ALA A 61 18.61 -18.90 -6.11
C ALA A 61 20.12 -18.69 -6.24
N PRO A 62 20.66 -17.56 -5.74
CA PRO A 62 22.10 -17.33 -5.71
C PRO A 62 22.85 -18.40 -4.92
N HIS A 63 24.12 -18.63 -5.29
CA HIS A 63 24.95 -19.57 -4.56
C HIS A 63 25.27 -19.04 -3.15
N GLY A 64 25.01 -19.85 -2.11
CA GLY A 64 25.19 -19.45 -0.72
C GLY A 64 23.98 -18.78 -0.07
N ALA A 65 22.88 -18.57 -0.80
CA ALA A 65 21.63 -18.10 -0.21
C ALA A 65 21.00 -19.16 0.70
N SER A 66 20.58 -18.79 1.90
CA SER A 66 19.88 -19.68 2.82
C SER A 66 18.44 -19.95 2.39
N TRP A 67 17.79 -20.87 3.11
CA TRP A 67 16.37 -21.13 2.98
C TRP A 67 15.50 -19.88 3.21
N PHE A 68 15.98 -18.90 3.98
CA PHE A 68 15.22 -17.68 4.27
C PHE A 68 15.01 -16.84 3.01
N PHE A 69 15.97 -16.81 2.08
CA PHE A 69 15.82 -16.18 0.78
C PHE A 69 14.60 -16.69 0.00
N LEU A 70 14.32 -17.99 0.10
CA LEU A 70 13.17 -18.62 -0.55
C LEU A 70 11.86 -18.41 0.22
N ALA A 71 11.93 -18.34 1.55
CA ALA A 71 10.77 -18.18 2.42
C ALA A 71 10.28 -16.72 2.51
N ALA A 72 11.16 -15.73 2.39
CA ALA A 72 10.83 -14.32 2.58
C ALA A 72 9.72 -13.79 1.64
N PRO A 73 9.68 -14.11 0.33
CA PRO A 73 8.57 -13.75 -0.54
C PRO A 73 7.21 -14.28 -0.07
N VAL A 74 7.19 -15.51 0.46
CA VAL A 74 5.98 -16.15 0.99
C VAL A 74 5.55 -15.46 2.28
N LEU A 75 6.49 -15.18 3.18
CA LEU A 75 6.23 -14.46 4.43
C LEU A 75 5.65 -13.07 4.17
N ALA A 76 6.24 -12.32 3.23
CA ALA A 76 5.74 -11.01 2.82
C ALA A 76 4.31 -11.11 2.25
N MET A 77 4.04 -12.10 1.40
CA MET A 77 2.70 -12.35 0.85
C MET A 77 1.66 -12.66 1.94
N CYS A 78 2.01 -13.49 2.92
CA CYS A 78 1.15 -13.78 4.07
C CYS A 78 0.82 -12.52 4.89
N CYS A 79 1.80 -11.65 5.10
CA CYS A 79 1.57 -10.36 5.75
C CYS A 79 0.57 -9.50 4.96
N TYR A 80 0.78 -9.36 3.64
CA TYR A 80 -0.12 -8.60 2.77
C TYR A 80 -1.52 -9.22 2.65
N LEU A 81 -1.68 -10.53 2.79
CA LEU A 81 -2.98 -11.18 2.85
C LEU A 81 -3.70 -10.98 4.19
N THR A 82 -2.95 -10.72 5.26
CA THR A 82 -3.51 -10.55 6.61
C THR A 82 -4.03 -9.14 6.82
N VAL A 83 -3.34 -8.11 6.32
CA VAL A 83 -3.75 -6.69 6.53
C VAL A 83 -5.17 -6.38 6.04
N PRO A 84 -5.65 -6.85 4.87
CA PRO A 84 -7.03 -6.66 4.43
C PRO A 84 -8.09 -7.18 5.39
N LEU A 85 -7.78 -8.14 6.27
CA LEU A 85 -8.72 -8.63 7.28
C LEU A 85 -8.96 -7.63 8.42
N LEU A 86 -8.02 -6.71 8.61
CA LEU A 86 -8.00 -5.72 9.71
C LEU A 86 -8.59 -4.37 9.29
N ILE A 87 -8.59 -4.04 8.00
CA ILE A 87 -9.02 -2.74 7.49
C ILE A 87 -10.39 -2.82 6.79
N PRO A 88 -11.17 -1.71 6.74
CA PRO A 88 -12.44 -1.66 6.01
C PRO A 88 -12.20 -1.66 4.50
N VAL A 89 -12.09 -2.86 3.90
CA VAL A 89 -11.98 -2.99 2.42
C VAL A 89 -13.36 -2.94 1.76
N LEU A 90 -14.35 -3.62 2.36
CA LEU A 90 -15.67 -3.83 1.73
C LEU A 90 -16.84 -3.44 2.61
N THR A 91 -16.66 -3.37 3.93
CA THR A 91 -17.76 -3.21 4.90
C THR A 91 -17.58 -1.97 5.75
N THR A 92 -18.70 -1.37 6.16
CA THR A 92 -18.68 -0.23 7.10
C THR A 92 -18.57 -0.68 8.56
N PHE A 93 -18.87 -1.94 8.85
CA PHE A 93 -18.86 -2.53 10.19
C PHE A 93 -17.67 -3.49 10.33
N GLY A 94 -17.18 -3.61 11.57
CA GLY A 94 -16.11 -4.54 11.92
C GLY A 94 -16.56 -5.99 11.73
N LEU A 95 -15.75 -6.77 11.02
CA LEU A 95 -15.94 -8.20 10.85
C LEU A 95 -15.33 -8.96 12.04
N PRO A 96 -15.65 -10.25 12.24
CA PRO A 96 -15.20 -11.01 13.41
C PRO A 96 -13.70 -10.90 13.72
N LEU A 97 -12.83 -11.01 12.71
CA LEU A 97 -11.36 -10.84 12.90
C LEU A 97 -10.88 -9.38 12.74
N GLY A 98 -11.77 -8.45 12.39
CA GLY A 98 -11.43 -7.03 12.20
C GLY A 98 -11.07 -6.29 13.49
N TYR A 99 -11.36 -6.90 14.64
CA TYR A 99 -10.98 -6.40 15.97
C TYR A 99 -9.73 -7.08 16.53
N MET A 100 -9.11 -8.03 15.80
CA MET A 100 -7.89 -8.72 16.26
C MET A 100 -6.63 -7.86 16.16
N GLY A 101 -6.70 -6.74 15.42
CA GLY A 101 -5.58 -5.81 15.25
C GLY A 101 -6.09 -4.42 14.91
N ASP A 102 -5.28 -3.43 15.25
CA ASP A 102 -5.49 -2.01 14.97
C ASP A 102 -4.62 -1.55 13.78
N ILE A 103 -4.62 -0.24 13.49
CA ILE A 103 -3.77 0.30 12.41
C ILE A 103 -2.28 0.11 12.73
N ILE A 104 -1.89 0.11 14.01
CA ILE A 104 -0.50 -0.11 14.42
C ILE A 104 -0.08 -1.54 14.10
N GLY A 105 -0.89 -2.54 14.43
CA GLY A 105 -0.69 -3.94 14.07
C GLY A 105 -0.64 -4.16 12.55
N GLY A 106 -1.52 -3.48 11.80
CA GLY A 106 -1.46 -3.47 10.34
C GLY A 106 -0.14 -2.89 9.80
N SER A 107 0.32 -1.77 10.39
CA SER A 107 1.60 -1.13 10.05
C SER A 107 2.80 -2.03 10.38
N PHE A 108 2.75 -2.74 11.51
CA PHE A 108 3.77 -3.71 11.89
C PHE A 108 3.85 -4.90 10.91
N LEU A 109 2.71 -5.41 10.43
CA LEU A 109 2.69 -6.45 9.39
C LEU A 109 3.31 -5.96 8.07
N LEU A 110 3.04 -4.72 7.66
CA LEU A 110 3.66 -4.13 6.47
C LEU A 110 5.17 -3.93 6.67
N ALA A 111 5.60 -3.48 7.84
CA ALA A 111 7.01 -3.35 8.20
C ALA A 111 7.73 -4.70 8.24
N LEU A 112 7.08 -5.75 8.78
CA LEU A 112 7.59 -7.12 8.80
C LEU A 112 7.76 -7.68 7.38
N ALA A 113 6.79 -7.44 6.49
CA ALA A 113 6.91 -7.82 5.08
C ALA A 113 8.12 -7.14 4.42
N SER A 114 8.25 -5.81 4.57
CA SER A 114 9.37 -5.03 4.03
C SER A 114 10.72 -5.44 4.64
N PHE A 115 10.76 -5.75 5.94
CA PHE A 115 11.95 -6.26 6.63
C PHE A 115 12.37 -7.62 6.07
N SER A 116 11.44 -8.55 5.91
CA SER A 116 11.72 -9.89 5.39
C SER A 116 12.32 -9.83 3.99
N VAL A 117 11.75 -8.99 3.11
CA VAL A 117 12.28 -8.76 1.76
C VAL A 117 13.67 -8.10 1.80
N ALA A 118 13.90 -7.13 2.68
CA ALA A 118 15.20 -6.48 2.81
C ALA A 118 16.29 -7.45 3.29
N VAL A 119 15.98 -8.35 4.22
CA VAL A 119 16.92 -9.38 4.70
C VAL A 119 17.26 -10.36 3.59
N ALA A 120 16.26 -10.84 2.83
CA ALA A 120 16.51 -11.72 1.68
C ALA A 120 17.38 -11.03 0.61
N ALA A 121 17.12 -9.76 0.32
CA ALA A 121 17.94 -8.97 -0.59
C ALA A 121 19.39 -8.81 -0.08
N ALA A 122 19.58 -8.60 1.22
CA ALA A 122 20.92 -8.45 1.81
C ALA A 122 21.74 -9.76 1.76
N GLU A 123 21.09 -10.90 1.98
CA GLU A 123 21.72 -12.21 1.99
C GLU A 123 22.08 -12.73 0.58
N SER A 124 21.40 -12.22 -0.45
CA SER A 124 21.58 -12.65 -1.85
C SER A 124 23.02 -12.51 -2.40
N GLY A 125 23.89 -11.75 -1.72
CA GLY A 125 25.29 -11.53 -2.10
C GLY A 125 25.49 -10.53 -3.24
N GLY A 126 24.42 -10.08 -3.90
CA GLY A 126 24.46 -9.08 -4.96
C GLY A 126 24.72 -7.67 -4.40
N PRO A 127 25.72 -6.91 -4.91
CA PRO A 127 26.06 -5.60 -4.37
C PRO A 127 24.90 -4.59 -4.52
N TYR A 128 24.14 -4.66 -5.61
CA TYR A 128 22.98 -3.80 -5.83
C TYR A 128 21.80 -4.14 -4.91
N ALA A 129 21.54 -5.44 -4.68
CA ALA A 129 20.49 -5.89 -3.79
C ALA A 129 20.76 -5.47 -2.34
N GLN A 130 22.01 -5.61 -1.87
CA GLN A 130 22.45 -5.12 -0.57
C GLN A 130 22.33 -3.60 -0.43
N LEU A 131 22.73 -2.86 -1.46
CA LEU A 131 22.63 -1.40 -1.46
C LEU A 131 21.17 -0.93 -1.41
N GLY A 132 20.28 -1.58 -2.16
CA GLY A 132 18.83 -1.34 -2.13
C GLY A 132 18.22 -1.64 -0.76
N ALA A 133 18.58 -2.77 -0.16
CA ALA A 133 18.14 -3.16 1.19
C ALA A 133 18.58 -2.14 2.25
N SER A 134 19.86 -1.72 2.23
CA SER A 134 20.38 -0.71 3.15
C SER A 134 19.65 0.63 3.01
N ARG A 135 19.45 1.12 1.78
CA ARG A 135 18.73 2.38 1.53
C ARG A 135 17.27 2.31 1.97
N SER A 136 16.58 1.22 1.65
CA SER A 136 15.19 1.00 2.06
C SER A 136 15.05 1.08 3.58
N LYS A 137 16.01 0.53 4.35
CA LYS A 137 15.98 0.62 5.81
C LYS A 137 16.38 1.98 6.36
N THR A 138 17.36 2.65 5.76
CA THR A 138 17.76 4.01 6.18
C THR A 138 16.62 5.01 6.03
N PHE A 139 15.93 5.01 4.89
CA PHE A 139 14.78 5.90 4.68
C PHE A 139 13.51 5.39 5.39
N GLY A 140 13.34 4.07 5.46
CA GLY A 140 12.26 3.39 6.18
C GLY A 140 12.21 3.72 7.66
N ALA A 141 13.36 3.91 8.30
CA ALA A 141 13.46 4.32 9.70
C ALA A 141 12.79 5.68 9.99
N ILE A 142 12.59 6.52 8.97
CA ILE A 142 11.87 7.79 9.10
C ILE A 142 10.39 7.61 8.72
N THR A 143 10.05 6.85 7.66
CA THR A 143 8.65 6.64 7.25
C THR A 143 7.83 5.81 8.24
N GLU A 144 8.43 4.84 8.92
CA GLU A 144 7.74 4.00 9.91
C GLU A 144 7.13 4.85 11.06
N PRO A 145 7.89 5.78 11.70
CA PRO A 145 7.31 6.75 12.62
C PRO A 145 6.21 7.65 12.03
N VAL A 146 6.30 8.04 10.75
CA VAL A 146 5.26 8.86 10.10
C VAL A 146 3.90 8.17 10.19
N MET A 147 3.86 6.87 9.89
CA MET A 147 2.63 6.07 9.98
C MET A 147 2.06 6.09 11.41
N LEU A 148 2.91 6.01 12.43
CA LEU A 148 2.46 6.10 13.84
C LEU A 148 1.86 7.47 14.15
N PHE A 149 2.49 8.57 13.74
CA PHE A 149 1.95 9.92 13.96
C PHE A 149 0.64 10.17 13.20
N VAL A 150 0.51 9.64 11.99
CA VAL A 150 -0.75 9.68 11.21
C VAL A 150 -1.86 8.97 11.97
N VAL A 151 -1.60 7.78 12.52
CA VAL A 151 -2.57 7.02 13.33
C VAL A 151 -2.91 7.77 14.60
N PHE A 152 -1.91 8.27 15.34
CA PHE A 152 -2.13 9.01 16.58
C PHE A 152 -2.99 10.26 16.39
N THR A 153 -2.80 10.98 15.27
CA THR A 153 -3.62 12.16 14.95
C THR A 153 -5.11 11.78 14.93
N VAL A 154 -5.46 10.69 14.26
CA VAL A 154 -6.87 10.29 14.11
C VAL A 154 -7.39 9.56 15.35
N ALA A 155 -6.52 8.82 16.05
CA ALA A 155 -6.82 8.18 17.32
C ALA A 155 -7.25 9.20 18.39
N MET A 156 -6.61 10.38 18.44
CA MET A 156 -7.00 11.45 19.36
C MET A 156 -8.42 11.99 19.09
N ILE A 157 -8.90 11.92 17.85
CA ILE A 157 -10.25 12.34 17.47
C ILE A 157 -11.28 11.26 17.83
N THR A 158 -10.93 10.01 17.56
CA THR A 158 -11.87 8.86 17.65
C THR A 158 -11.78 8.10 18.97
N ALA A 159 -10.82 8.44 19.82
CA ALA A 159 -10.44 7.74 21.06
C ALA A 159 -10.09 6.25 20.87
N THR A 160 -9.80 5.83 19.63
CA THR A 160 -9.44 4.45 19.29
C THR A 160 -8.58 4.38 18.04
N ASP A 161 -7.78 3.33 17.93
CA ASP A 161 -6.86 3.10 16.81
C ASP A 161 -7.46 2.15 15.76
N LEU A 162 -8.76 1.83 15.91
CA LEU A 162 -9.47 0.90 15.04
C LEU A 162 -9.78 1.54 13.68
N PRO A 163 -9.34 0.94 12.55
CA PRO A 163 -9.60 1.47 11.21
C PRO A 163 -11.10 1.68 10.91
N TYR A 164 -11.94 0.77 11.40
CA TYR A 164 -13.40 0.83 11.23
C TYR A 164 -14.04 2.02 11.96
N ALA A 165 -13.52 2.38 13.14
CA ALA A 165 -14.02 3.51 13.91
C ALA A 165 -13.61 4.84 13.27
N GLN A 166 -12.38 4.92 12.75
CA GLN A 166 -11.91 6.06 11.97
C GLN A 166 -12.75 6.28 10.71
N ALA A 167 -12.97 5.22 9.93
CA ALA A 167 -13.83 5.27 8.76
C ALA A 167 -15.29 5.67 9.11
N ALA A 168 -15.78 5.29 10.29
CA ALA A 168 -17.12 5.67 10.75
C ALA A 168 -17.20 7.14 11.17
N ALA A 169 -16.18 7.67 11.83
CA ALA A 169 -16.10 9.08 12.24
C ALA A 169 -16.07 10.02 11.01
N VAL A 170 -15.24 9.68 10.03
CA VAL A 170 -15.18 10.42 8.75
C VAL A 170 -16.51 10.38 8.01
N ARG A 171 -17.23 9.25 8.07
CA ARG A 171 -18.54 9.09 7.42
C ARG A 171 -19.65 9.87 8.11
N SER A 172 -19.61 10.00 9.43
CA SER A 172 -20.66 10.67 10.20
C SER A 172 -20.61 12.19 10.07
N SER A 173 -19.44 12.76 9.76
CA SER A 173 -19.29 14.20 9.58
C SER A 173 -18.20 14.53 8.56
N GLY A 174 -18.63 15.02 7.39
CA GLY A 174 -17.70 15.44 6.32
C GLY A 174 -16.76 16.58 6.72
N ASP A 175 -17.11 17.33 7.77
CA ASP A 175 -16.24 18.35 8.37
C ASP A 175 -14.92 17.76 8.88
N GLN A 176 -14.91 16.50 9.34
CA GLN A 176 -13.69 15.84 9.80
C GLN A 176 -12.63 15.70 8.70
N VAL A 177 -13.03 15.55 7.44
CA VAL A 177 -12.08 15.47 6.32
C VAL A 177 -11.39 16.81 6.07
N ILE A 178 -12.11 17.91 6.30
CA ILE A 178 -11.66 19.28 6.00
C ILE A 178 -10.81 19.85 7.13
N ARG A 179 -10.86 19.25 8.33
CA ARG A 179 -10.05 19.67 9.47
C ARG A 179 -8.57 19.74 9.10
N PRO A 180 -7.88 20.85 9.43
CA PRO A 180 -6.46 21.03 9.09
C PRO A 180 -5.59 19.86 9.56
N ALA A 181 -5.79 19.36 10.77
CA ALA A 181 -5.05 18.21 11.30
C ALA A 181 -5.23 16.95 10.44
N HIS A 182 -6.48 16.67 10.02
CA HIS A 182 -6.78 15.49 9.21
C HIS A 182 -6.21 15.62 7.78
N LEU A 183 -6.24 16.81 7.18
CA LEU A 183 -5.63 17.07 5.89
C LEU A 183 -4.11 16.90 5.92
N LEU A 184 -3.45 17.41 6.97
CA LEU A 184 -2.00 17.23 7.17
C LEU A 184 -1.62 15.76 7.36
N ALA A 185 -2.38 15.00 8.15
CA ALA A 185 -2.17 13.56 8.31
C ALA A 185 -2.41 12.79 7.00
N SER A 186 -3.45 13.14 6.25
CA SER A 186 -3.74 12.53 4.94
C SER A 186 -2.64 12.83 3.92
N ALA A 187 -2.09 14.06 3.92
CA ALA A 187 -0.97 14.45 3.08
C ALA A 187 0.31 13.71 3.47
N ALA A 188 0.61 13.59 4.77
CA ALA A 188 1.74 12.80 5.26
C ALA A 188 1.64 11.33 4.84
N LEU A 189 0.46 10.72 5.02
CA LEU A 189 0.18 9.36 4.55
C LEU A 189 0.38 9.25 3.04
N PHE A 190 -0.13 10.18 2.25
CA PHE A 190 0.05 10.17 0.80
C PHE A 190 1.53 10.22 0.38
N LEU A 191 2.35 11.03 1.04
CA LEU A 191 3.81 11.06 0.79
C LEU A 191 4.47 9.71 1.14
N VAL A 192 4.09 9.08 2.26
CA VAL A 192 4.57 7.74 2.62
C VAL A 192 4.13 6.70 1.57
N ILE A 193 2.92 6.82 1.03
CA ILE A 193 2.43 5.93 -0.02
C ILE A 193 3.29 6.05 -1.28
N LEU A 194 3.64 7.27 -1.70
CA LEU A 194 4.54 7.47 -2.86
C LEU A 194 5.92 6.83 -2.62
N TYR A 195 6.46 6.96 -1.40
CA TYR A 195 7.71 6.32 -1.00
C TYR A 195 7.61 4.79 -1.02
N GLU A 196 6.63 4.21 -0.31
CA GLU A 196 6.45 2.77 -0.19
C GLU A 196 6.12 2.09 -1.52
N THR A 197 5.48 2.79 -2.45
CA THR A 197 5.12 2.23 -3.76
C THR A 197 6.18 2.48 -4.83
N ALA A 198 7.35 3.01 -4.45
CA ALA A 198 8.47 3.32 -5.35
C ALA A 198 8.08 4.19 -6.55
N ARG A 199 7.22 5.19 -6.30
CA ARG A 199 6.70 6.12 -7.30
C ARG A 199 7.49 7.42 -7.33
N ILE A 200 7.36 8.15 -8.43
CA ILE A 200 7.97 9.48 -8.55
C ILE A 200 7.22 10.39 -7.56
N PRO A 201 7.93 11.27 -6.82
CA PRO A 201 9.29 11.75 -7.07
C PRO A 201 10.42 10.94 -6.39
N VAL A 202 10.12 9.85 -5.68
CA VAL A 202 11.09 9.09 -4.88
C VAL A 202 11.92 8.15 -5.76
N GLU A 203 11.25 7.27 -6.50
CA GLU A 203 11.87 6.27 -7.37
C GLU A 203 11.07 6.16 -8.67
N THR A 204 11.61 5.48 -9.68
CA THR A 204 10.93 5.25 -10.94
C THR A 204 10.67 3.75 -11.07
N HIS A 205 9.40 3.37 -11.25
CA HIS A 205 8.94 1.98 -11.40
C HIS A 205 9.08 1.41 -12.82
N THR A 206 9.62 2.21 -13.74
CA THR A 206 9.83 1.85 -15.16
C THR A 206 11.28 2.07 -15.61
N GLY A 207 12.17 2.48 -14.71
CA GLY A 207 13.54 2.88 -15.03
C GLY A 207 14.45 1.66 -15.24
N THR A 208 15.51 1.82 -16.04
CA THR A 208 16.51 0.76 -16.25
C THR A 208 17.64 0.93 -15.25
N ASN A 209 17.97 -0.10 -14.47
CA ASN A 209 19.17 -0.26 -13.61
C ASN A 209 19.94 1.03 -13.29
N GLU A 210 19.34 1.92 -12.50
CA GLU A 210 19.98 3.16 -12.08
C GLU A 210 20.71 2.96 -10.75
N PHE A 211 21.89 3.58 -10.58
CA PHE A 211 22.65 3.52 -9.33
C PHE A 211 21.88 4.02 -8.09
N GLY A 212 20.74 4.71 -8.27
CA GLY A 212 19.86 5.23 -7.22
C GLY A 212 18.67 4.35 -6.86
N MET A 213 18.60 3.09 -7.31
CA MET A 213 17.48 2.19 -6.98
C MET A 213 17.41 1.85 -5.50
N ILE A 214 16.20 1.65 -5.02
CA ILE A 214 15.87 1.26 -3.65
C ILE A 214 15.02 0.00 -3.71
N GLU A 215 13.76 0.11 -4.13
CA GLU A 215 12.80 -0.99 -4.10
C GLU A 215 13.03 -2.01 -5.19
N GLU A 216 13.25 -1.56 -6.43
CA GLU A 216 13.48 -2.46 -7.56
C GLU A 216 14.76 -3.29 -7.37
N ALA A 217 15.76 -2.74 -6.68
CA ALA A 217 17.01 -3.45 -6.38
C ALA A 217 16.80 -4.62 -5.40
N ARG A 218 15.80 -4.57 -4.51
CA ARG A 218 15.56 -5.63 -3.51
C ARG A 218 15.10 -6.94 -4.14
N VAL A 219 14.50 -6.89 -5.32
CA VAL A 219 13.94 -8.07 -6.00
C VAL A 219 14.86 -8.66 -7.07
N PHE A 220 16.05 -8.07 -7.30
CA PHE A 220 16.94 -8.38 -8.42
C PHE A 220 17.39 -9.84 -8.51
N GLU A 221 17.77 -10.43 -7.37
CA GLU A 221 18.32 -11.79 -7.34
C GLU A 221 17.21 -12.86 -7.30
N HIS A 222 15.94 -12.46 -7.19
CA HIS A 222 14.81 -13.38 -7.20
C HIS A 222 14.38 -13.69 -8.64
N SER A 223 14.02 -14.94 -8.88
CA SER A 223 13.55 -15.41 -10.18
C SER A 223 12.28 -16.26 -10.06
N GLY A 224 11.67 -16.59 -11.20
CA GLY A 224 10.54 -17.52 -11.27
C GLY A 224 9.34 -17.15 -10.37
N PRO A 225 8.73 -18.14 -9.70
CA PRO A 225 7.62 -17.97 -8.76
C PRO A 225 7.90 -17.02 -7.59
N GLN A 226 9.12 -16.98 -7.05
CA GLN A 226 9.48 -16.10 -5.94
C GLN A 226 9.39 -14.63 -6.37
N LEU A 227 9.89 -14.30 -7.57
CA LEU A 227 9.74 -12.98 -8.14
C LEU A 227 8.26 -12.64 -8.43
N ALA A 228 7.45 -13.63 -8.82
CA ALA A 228 6.02 -13.46 -9.01
C ALA A 228 5.34 -13.03 -7.69
N LEU A 229 5.65 -13.71 -6.58
CA LEU A 229 5.13 -13.38 -5.26
C LEU A 229 5.54 -11.98 -4.80
N LEU A 230 6.79 -11.56 -5.04
CA LEU A 230 7.24 -10.21 -4.70
C LEU A 230 6.52 -9.13 -5.51
N LYS A 231 6.37 -9.34 -6.83
CA LYS A 231 5.63 -8.40 -7.69
C LYS A 231 4.15 -8.34 -7.33
N TRP A 232 3.54 -9.48 -7.03
CA TRP A 232 2.15 -9.52 -6.59
C TRP A 232 1.96 -8.87 -5.22
N GLY A 233 2.85 -9.15 -4.28
CA GLY A 233 2.89 -8.53 -2.96
C GLY A 233 3.07 -7.02 -3.04
N SER A 234 3.92 -6.51 -3.93
CA SER A 234 4.06 -5.06 -4.18
C SER A 234 2.77 -4.43 -4.70
N ALA A 235 2.09 -5.09 -5.66
CA ALA A 235 0.78 -4.65 -6.13
C ALA A 235 -0.28 -4.66 -5.00
N MET A 236 -0.26 -5.69 -4.14
CA MET A 236 -1.14 -5.76 -2.97
C MET A 236 -0.83 -4.65 -1.97
N LYS A 237 0.46 -4.40 -1.65
CA LYS A 237 0.91 -3.30 -0.79
C LYS A 237 0.36 -1.97 -1.30
N GLN A 238 0.48 -1.71 -2.61
CA GLN A 238 -0.06 -0.52 -3.25
C GLN A 238 -1.58 -0.39 -3.04
N LEU A 239 -2.34 -1.45 -3.31
CA LEU A 239 -3.80 -1.41 -3.16
C LEU A 239 -4.23 -1.27 -1.69
N ILE A 240 -3.55 -1.95 -0.76
CA ILE A 240 -3.81 -1.85 0.69
C ILE A 240 -3.61 -0.41 1.16
N LEU A 241 -2.48 0.20 0.79
CA LEU A 241 -2.17 1.57 1.16
C LEU A 241 -3.17 2.57 0.56
N TYR A 242 -3.59 2.38 -0.70
CA TYR A 242 -4.63 3.20 -1.31
C TYR A 242 -5.98 3.02 -0.61
N THR A 243 -6.30 1.80 -0.20
CA THR A 243 -7.52 1.49 0.56
C THR A 243 -7.49 2.17 1.92
N ILE A 244 -6.36 2.16 2.64
CA ILE A 244 -6.23 2.88 3.91
C ILE A 244 -6.45 4.39 3.68
N LEU A 245 -5.78 4.99 2.69
CA LEU A 245 -5.96 6.43 2.43
C LEU A 245 -7.40 6.79 2.06
N ILE A 246 -8.06 6.01 1.20
CA ILE A 246 -9.40 6.35 0.72
C ILE A 246 -10.48 5.93 1.72
N ASP A 247 -10.49 4.68 2.15
CA ASP A 247 -11.61 4.12 2.93
C ASP A 247 -11.51 4.37 4.43
N VAL A 248 -10.32 4.72 4.93
CA VAL A 248 -10.15 5.09 6.34
C VAL A 248 -10.10 6.61 6.51
N PHE A 249 -9.35 7.33 5.66
CA PHE A 249 -9.10 8.77 5.86
C PHE A 249 -10.01 9.66 5.00
N LEU A 250 -10.01 9.50 3.68
CA LEU A 250 -10.53 10.55 2.81
C LEU A 250 -12.03 10.45 2.54
N ALA A 251 -12.50 9.25 2.24
CA ALA A 251 -13.74 9.06 1.53
C ALA A 251 -14.33 7.63 1.71
N PRO A 252 -14.84 7.28 2.91
CA PRO A 252 -15.42 5.97 3.26
C PRO A 252 -16.83 5.75 2.65
N TRP A 253 -17.07 6.26 1.43
CA TRP A 253 -18.32 6.09 0.69
C TRP A 253 -18.28 4.85 -0.19
N GLY A 254 -19.43 4.22 -0.41
CA GLY A 254 -19.54 3.01 -1.22
C GLY A 254 -19.13 1.71 -0.50
N LEU A 255 -18.84 1.74 0.80
CA LEU A 255 -18.69 0.54 1.62
C LEU A 255 -20.06 -0.10 1.89
N SER A 256 -20.09 -1.43 1.99
CA SER A 256 -21.32 -2.19 2.25
C SER A 256 -21.75 -2.06 3.71
N SER A 257 -22.98 -1.56 3.94
CA SER A 257 -23.59 -1.47 5.27
C SER A 257 -24.30 -2.75 5.72
N THR A 258 -24.48 -3.71 4.82
CA THR A 258 -25.12 -5.00 5.10
C THR A 258 -24.30 -6.15 4.53
N THR A 259 -24.64 -7.40 4.89
CA THR A 259 -24.03 -8.61 4.30
C THR A 259 -24.72 -9.07 3.02
N GLY A 260 -25.55 -8.23 2.40
CA GLY A 260 -26.23 -8.57 1.14
C GLY A 260 -25.23 -8.75 -0.01
N VAL A 261 -25.42 -9.77 -0.85
CA VAL A 261 -24.54 -10.01 -2.01
C VAL A 261 -24.44 -8.77 -2.90
N LEU A 262 -25.57 -8.11 -3.19
CA LEU A 262 -25.61 -6.93 -4.05
C LEU A 262 -24.79 -5.76 -3.46
N SER A 263 -24.93 -5.49 -2.16
CA SER A 263 -24.21 -4.38 -1.53
C SER A 263 -22.71 -4.63 -1.48
N VAL A 264 -22.30 -5.88 -1.27
CA VAL A 264 -20.89 -6.29 -1.30
C VAL A 264 -20.30 -6.16 -2.71
N VAL A 265 -21.01 -6.59 -3.76
CA VAL A 265 -20.56 -6.45 -5.14
C VAL A 265 -20.43 -4.97 -5.55
N LEU A 266 -21.39 -4.14 -5.14
CA LEU A 266 -21.32 -2.70 -5.36
C LEU A 266 -20.12 -2.08 -4.62
N ALA A 267 -19.79 -2.55 -3.42
CA ALA A 267 -18.62 -2.10 -2.67
C ALA A 267 -17.30 -2.44 -3.36
N VAL A 268 -17.18 -3.63 -3.95
CA VAL A 268 -16.03 -3.99 -4.79
C VAL A 268 -15.89 -3.02 -5.97
N GLY A 269 -16.99 -2.74 -6.66
CA GLY A 269 -17.01 -1.78 -7.78
C GLY A 269 -16.60 -0.37 -7.35
N ALA A 270 -17.12 0.11 -6.22
CA ALA A 270 -16.78 1.41 -5.66
C ALA A 270 -15.29 1.50 -5.25
N LEU A 271 -14.76 0.47 -4.61
CA LEU A 271 -13.33 0.38 -4.25
C LEU A 271 -12.45 0.47 -5.50
N LEU A 272 -12.75 -0.31 -6.54
CA LEU A 272 -12.01 -0.29 -7.80
C LEU A 272 -12.07 1.10 -8.46
N GLY A 273 -13.25 1.74 -8.49
CA GLY A 273 -13.42 3.07 -9.06
C GLY A 273 -12.59 4.14 -8.32
N LYS A 274 -12.66 4.15 -6.99
CA LYS A 274 -11.93 5.10 -6.14
C LYS A 274 -10.41 4.92 -6.24
N THR A 275 -9.95 3.68 -6.15
CA THR A 275 -8.52 3.37 -6.24
C THR A 275 -7.97 3.61 -7.65
N ALA A 276 -8.76 3.37 -8.70
CA ALA A 276 -8.41 3.74 -10.07
C ALA A 276 -8.29 5.26 -10.26
N LEU A 277 -9.17 6.05 -9.62
CA LEU A 277 -9.09 7.51 -9.62
C LEU A 277 -7.82 8.00 -8.91
N LEU A 278 -7.52 7.47 -7.73
CA LEU A 278 -6.27 7.78 -7.03
C LEU A 278 -5.05 7.34 -7.84
N GLY A 279 -5.13 6.20 -8.52
CA GLY A 279 -4.13 5.75 -9.48
C GLY A 279 -3.92 6.72 -10.64
N CYS A 280 -4.96 7.40 -11.12
CA CYS A 280 -4.82 8.47 -12.10
C CYS A 280 -4.07 9.68 -11.52
N VAL A 281 -4.35 10.06 -10.27
CA VAL A 281 -3.63 11.15 -9.58
C VAL A 281 -2.14 10.81 -9.46
N VAL A 282 -1.81 9.60 -9.04
CA VAL A 282 -0.42 9.12 -8.96
C VAL A 282 0.22 9.08 -10.35
N ALA A 283 -0.48 8.60 -11.37
CA ALA A 283 0.03 8.63 -12.75
C ALA A 283 0.30 10.06 -13.26
N VAL A 284 -0.52 11.05 -12.87
CA VAL A 284 -0.27 12.46 -13.19
C VAL A 284 1.00 12.95 -12.49
N ILE A 285 1.17 12.65 -11.21
CA ILE A 285 2.39 12.99 -10.45
C ILE A 285 3.62 12.36 -11.12
N ASP A 286 3.54 11.08 -11.47
CA ASP A 286 4.63 10.34 -12.11
C ASP A 286 5.07 10.97 -13.44
N ASN A 287 4.16 11.60 -14.18
CA ASN A 287 4.46 12.26 -15.45
C ASN A 287 4.70 13.78 -15.33
N SER A 288 4.44 14.38 -14.17
CA SER A 288 4.61 15.84 -13.97
C SER A 288 5.91 16.18 -13.26
N PHE A 289 6.40 15.30 -12.39
CA PHE A 289 7.59 15.54 -11.58
C PHE A 289 8.79 14.75 -12.10
N ALA A 290 9.98 15.30 -11.85
CA ALA A 290 11.23 14.58 -12.06
C ALA A 290 11.61 13.77 -10.81
N LYS A 291 12.33 12.66 -11.04
CA LYS A 291 12.93 11.87 -9.96
C LYS A 291 13.89 12.71 -9.12
N LEU A 292 13.76 12.63 -7.80
CA LEU A 292 14.67 13.27 -6.86
C LEU A 292 16.02 12.53 -6.82
N ARG A 293 17.08 13.29 -6.54
CA ARG A 293 18.38 12.69 -6.22
C ARG A 293 18.27 11.91 -4.92
N LEU A 294 19.02 10.82 -4.78
CA LEU A 294 19.00 9.94 -3.60
C LEU A 294 19.08 10.70 -2.26
N PHE A 295 19.96 11.69 -2.14
CA PHE A 295 20.13 12.48 -0.92
C PHE A 295 18.96 13.44 -0.62
N LYS A 296 18.08 13.71 -1.60
CA LYS A 296 16.86 14.51 -1.43
C LYS A 296 15.66 13.66 -0.99
N ILE A 297 15.77 12.33 -1.04
CA ILE A 297 14.72 11.43 -0.55
C ILE A 297 14.59 11.54 0.98
N SER A 298 15.68 11.76 1.71
CA SER A 298 15.59 12.03 3.15
C SER A 298 14.83 13.32 3.46
N GLU A 299 15.00 14.37 2.65
CA GLU A 299 14.21 15.62 2.79
C GLU A 299 12.72 15.38 2.48
N PHE A 300 12.40 14.57 1.46
CA PHE A 300 11.02 14.21 1.12
C PHE A 300 10.33 13.43 2.26
N VAL A 301 11.03 12.43 2.82
CA VAL A 301 10.49 11.64 3.93
C VAL A 301 10.42 12.46 5.22
N ALA A 302 11.40 13.35 5.47
CA ALA A 302 11.36 14.28 6.59
C ALA A 302 10.19 15.27 6.47
N ALA A 303 9.85 15.74 5.27
CA ALA A 303 8.65 16.54 5.04
C ALA A 303 7.37 15.77 5.42
N ALA A 304 7.26 14.49 5.05
CA ALA A 304 6.13 13.65 5.49
C ALA A 304 6.06 13.54 7.02
N PHE A 305 7.20 13.38 7.68
CA PHE A 305 7.30 13.36 9.14
C PHE A 305 6.87 14.68 9.77
N LEU A 306 7.35 15.80 9.26
CA LEU A 306 6.96 17.14 9.75
C LEU A 306 5.46 17.39 9.58
N LEU A 307 4.85 16.96 8.47
CA LEU A 307 3.41 17.07 8.26
C LEU A 307 2.62 16.24 9.28
N ALA A 308 3.05 15.00 9.56
CA ALA A 308 2.40 14.15 10.55
C ALA A 308 2.54 14.69 11.97
N VAL A 309 3.72 15.22 12.33
CA VAL A 309 3.93 15.89 13.62
C VAL A 309 3.07 17.15 13.73
N LEU A 310 3.03 17.99 12.69
CA LEU A 310 2.19 19.18 12.65
C LEU A 310 0.70 18.83 12.77
N ALA A 311 0.27 17.71 12.19
CA ALA A 311 -1.09 17.21 12.32
C ALA A 311 -1.46 16.94 13.79
N VAL A 312 -0.58 16.28 14.56
CA VAL A 312 -0.79 16.06 15.99
C VAL A 312 -0.79 17.38 16.77
N PHE A 313 0.16 18.28 16.52
CA PHE A 313 0.24 19.56 17.23
C PHE A 313 -0.95 20.46 16.95
N THR A 314 -1.42 20.53 15.70
CA THR A 314 -2.59 21.34 15.33
C THR A 314 -3.85 20.82 16.01
N LEU A 315 -4.02 19.50 16.11
CA LEU A 315 -5.13 18.92 16.86
C LEU A 315 -5.03 19.19 18.37
N TYR A 316 -3.84 19.03 18.95
CA TYR A 316 -3.62 19.20 20.39
C TYR A 316 -3.73 20.67 20.85
N LEU A 317 -3.17 21.61 20.09
CA LEU A 317 -3.11 23.03 20.45
C LEU A 317 -4.27 23.85 19.87
N GLY A 318 -4.77 23.49 18.70
CA GLY A 318 -5.75 24.26 17.93
C GLY A 318 -7.21 23.91 18.21
N GLY A 319 -7.49 22.81 18.91
CA GLY A 319 -8.86 22.41 19.26
C GLY A 319 -9.70 21.83 18.09
N GLY A 320 -9.08 21.54 16.94
CA GLY A 320 -9.74 20.95 15.76
C GLY A 320 -9.42 21.66 14.46
#